data_AF-A0A930VLD5-F1
#
_entry.id   AF-A0A930VLD5-F1
#
_cell.length_a   1.000
_cell.length_b   1.000
_cell.length_c   1.000
_cell.angle_alpha   90.00
_cell.angle_beta   90.00
_cell.angle_gamma   90.00
#
_symmetry.space_group_name_H-M   'P 1'
#
loop_
_entity.id
_entity.type
_entity.pdbx_description
1 polymer ?
#
loop_
_entity_poly.entity_id
_entity_poly.type
_entity_poly.pdbx_seq_one_letter_code
_entity_poly.pdbx_strand_id
1 'polypeptide(L)'
;MYARTTLAAVLAAATVVLVTPTAQAASVDRFDRSTFDSTPEVTASGFSMAGDTAGELGGHLSLSLRASDGTLPAQGQCENADVSAVLTVSPGETFTINTMGELCSHFIDGTPSLNAYFGAKQVSYSGSHKRARVTDGSIGFSNGFLGALGQVGLTVRW
;
A
#
# COMPACT_ATOMS: atom_id res chain seq x y z
N MET A 1 8.67 -71.35 52.14
CA MET A 1 7.20 -71.32 51.94
C MET A 1 6.71 -70.05 52.63
N TYR A 2 6.16 -69.00 52.03
CA TYR A 2 5.57 -68.73 50.71
C TYR A 2 6.07 -67.35 50.23
N ALA A 3 6.36 -67.26 48.93
CA ALA A 3 6.58 -66.01 48.22
C ALA A 3 5.24 -65.30 47.95
N ARG A 4 5.21 -63.97 48.01
CA ARG A 4 4.29 -63.15 47.20
C ARG A 4 4.95 -61.84 46.78
N THR A 5 5.33 -61.85 45.52
CA THR A 5 5.61 -60.77 44.58
C THR A 5 4.50 -59.72 44.53
N THR A 6 4.86 -58.45 44.32
CA THR A 6 4.14 -57.46 43.48
C THR A 6 5.00 -56.18 43.42
N LEU A 7 5.84 -56.03 42.39
CA LEU A 7 5.61 -55.33 41.11
C LEU A 7 5.38 -53.81 41.23
N ALA A 8 6.31 -53.11 40.58
CA ALA A 8 6.48 -51.67 40.50
C ALA A 8 5.37 -50.96 39.71
N ALA A 9 5.19 -49.67 40.01
CA ALA A 9 4.69 -48.70 39.03
C ALA A 9 5.36 -47.34 39.31
N VAL A 10 6.50 -47.11 38.64
CA VAL A 10 7.07 -45.77 38.49
C VAL A 10 6.20 -45.05 37.44
N LEU A 11 5.31 -44.17 37.89
CA LEU A 11 4.62 -43.25 36.99
C LEU A 11 5.59 -42.13 36.61
N ALA A 12 6.32 -42.34 35.52
CA ALA A 12 6.97 -41.26 34.80
C ALA A 12 5.87 -40.36 34.21
N ALA A 13 5.63 -39.21 34.84
CA ALA A 13 4.81 -38.16 34.28
C ALA A 13 5.58 -37.55 33.10
N ALA A 14 5.35 -38.07 31.90
CA ALA A 14 5.73 -37.40 30.67
C ALA A 14 4.87 -36.14 30.54
N THR A 15 5.39 -35.00 31.00
CA THR A 15 4.86 -33.69 30.63
C THR A 15 5.04 -33.55 29.12
N VAL A 16 3.99 -33.89 28.38
CA VAL A 16 3.81 -33.42 27.01
C VAL A 16 3.74 -31.91 27.13
N VAL A 17 4.87 -31.24 26.92
CA VAL A 17 4.87 -29.83 26.55
C VAL A 17 4.09 -29.81 25.24
N LEU A 18 2.81 -29.46 25.34
CA LEU A 18 2.04 -28.96 24.23
C LEU A 18 2.80 -27.74 23.73
N VAL A 19 3.69 -27.97 22.76
CA VAL A 19 4.12 -26.93 21.85
C VAL A 19 2.83 -26.54 21.15
N THR A 20 2.14 -25.55 21.70
CA THR A 20 1.13 -24.82 20.96
C THR A 20 1.82 -24.40 19.67
N PRO A 21 1.35 -24.82 18.49
CA PRO A 21 1.85 -24.22 17.27
C PRO A 21 1.62 -22.73 17.48
N THR A 22 2.71 -21.94 17.51
CA THR A 22 2.61 -20.50 17.39
C THR A 22 1.76 -20.30 16.17
N ALA A 23 0.52 -19.84 16.37
CA ALA A 23 -0.36 -19.43 15.30
C ALA A 23 0.52 -18.59 14.39
N GLN A 24 0.83 -19.12 13.20
CA GLN A 24 1.43 -18.32 12.15
C GLN A 24 0.51 -17.13 12.05
N ALA A 25 1.04 -15.96 12.41
CA ALA A 25 0.31 -14.71 12.32
C ALA A 25 -0.37 -14.73 10.96
N ALA A 26 -1.70 -14.75 10.99
CA ALA A 26 -2.50 -14.73 9.78
C ALA A 26 -1.94 -13.64 8.89
N SER A 27 -1.71 -13.95 7.61
CA SER A 27 -1.27 -12.96 6.63
C SER A 27 -2.21 -11.77 6.77
N VAL A 28 -1.73 -10.67 7.34
CA VAL A 28 -2.56 -9.49 7.58
C VAL A 28 -2.78 -8.88 6.22
N ASP A 29 -3.93 -9.16 5.63
CA ASP A 29 -4.45 -8.40 4.50
C ASP A 29 -4.68 -6.98 5.02
N ARG A 30 -3.70 -6.11 4.80
CA ARG A 30 -3.78 -4.72 5.25
C ARG A 30 -4.32 -3.88 4.12
N PHE A 31 -5.56 -3.43 4.29
CA PHE A 31 -6.16 -2.44 3.39
C PHE A 31 -5.70 -1.06 3.83
N ASP A 32 -4.74 -0.51 3.10
CA ASP A 32 -4.25 0.82 3.40
C ASP A 32 -4.92 1.84 2.50
N ARG A 33 -5.52 2.88 3.10
CA ARG A 33 -5.84 4.13 2.43
C ARG A 33 -4.90 5.19 2.97
N SER A 34 -3.69 5.21 2.42
CA SER A 34 -2.72 6.25 2.74
C SER A 34 -3.17 7.55 2.10
N THR A 35 -3.76 8.44 2.90
CA THR A 35 -4.04 9.82 2.52
C THR A 35 -2.92 10.72 3.01
N PHE A 36 -2.52 11.69 2.19
CA PHE A 36 -1.60 12.75 2.59
C PHE A 36 -2.03 14.08 1.99
N ASP A 37 -1.77 15.14 2.75
CA ASP A 37 -1.96 16.53 2.35
C ASP A 37 -0.58 17.15 2.14
N SER A 38 -0.38 17.71 0.95
CA SER A 38 0.84 18.41 0.57
C SER A 38 0.53 19.38 -0.55
N THR A 39 1.27 20.48 -0.61
CA THR A 39 1.11 21.43 -1.72
C THR A 39 1.70 20.80 -2.99
N PRO A 40 0.90 20.56 -4.04
CA PRO A 40 1.39 19.91 -5.24
C PRO A 40 2.28 20.88 -6.01
N GLU A 41 3.44 20.40 -6.44
CA GLU A 41 4.26 21.09 -7.42
C GLU A 41 3.65 20.87 -8.80
N VAL A 42 3.17 21.95 -9.40
CA VAL A 42 2.58 21.94 -10.74
C VAL A 42 3.67 22.22 -11.77
N THR A 43 3.77 21.36 -12.77
CA THR A 43 4.67 21.54 -13.92
C THR A 43 3.84 21.79 -15.18
N ALA A 44 4.51 22.11 -16.30
CA ALA A 44 3.84 22.31 -17.58
C ALA A 44 3.08 21.06 -18.10
N SER A 45 3.46 19.87 -17.62
CA SER A 45 3.01 18.58 -18.16
C SER A 45 2.44 17.64 -17.10
N GLY A 46 2.28 18.10 -15.85
CA GLY A 46 1.89 17.20 -14.77
C GLY A 46 2.03 17.79 -13.36
N PHE A 47 1.94 16.90 -12.38
CA PHE A 47 1.90 17.22 -10.96
C PHE A 47 2.81 16.30 -10.16
N SER A 48 3.46 16.82 -9.13
CA SER A 48 4.13 16.00 -8.13
C SER A 48 3.77 16.45 -6.72
N MET A 49 3.61 15.48 -5.82
CA MET A 49 3.39 15.75 -4.41
C MET A 49 4.02 14.64 -3.58
N ALA A 50 4.51 14.98 -2.39
CA ALA A 50 5.02 14.02 -1.44
C ALA A 50 4.68 14.44 -0.02
N GLY A 51 4.46 13.48 0.87
CA GLY A 51 4.12 13.75 2.25
C GLY A 51 3.95 12.48 3.07
N ASP A 52 3.88 12.69 4.39
CA ASP A 52 3.66 11.60 5.33
C ASP A 52 2.22 11.11 5.24
N THR A 53 2.03 9.80 5.33
CA THR A 53 0.72 9.18 5.21
C THR A 53 0.10 8.96 6.58
N ALA A 54 -1.20 9.24 6.70
CA ALA A 54 -2.00 8.91 7.88
C ALA A 54 -2.60 7.49 7.82
N GLY A 55 -2.19 6.69 6.84
CA GLY A 55 -2.70 5.36 6.57
C GLY A 55 -2.28 4.31 7.59
N GLU A 56 -2.88 3.14 7.51
CA GLU A 56 -2.56 2.03 8.40
C GLU A 56 -1.12 1.54 8.21
N LEU A 57 -0.62 1.54 6.97
CA LEU A 57 0.79 1.22 6.71
C LEU A 57 1.73 2.33 7.20
N GLY A 58 1.21 3.56 7.37
CA GLY A 58 1.98 4.74 7.72
C GLY A 58 3.14 5.01 6.75
N GLY A 59 3.98 5.98 7.11
CA GLY A 59 5.21 6.28 6.40
C GLY A 59 5.07 7.46 5.45
N HIS A 60 5.56 7.32 4.22
CA HIS A 60 5.70 8.42 3.27
C HIS A 60 5.23 8.01 1.89
N LEU A 61 4.46 8.87 1.22
CA LEU A 61 3.99 8.66 -0.14
C LEU A 61 4.47 9.78 -1.03
N SER A 62 5.11 9.42 -2.13
CA SER A 62 5.40 10.31 -3.25
C SER A 62 4.53 9.91 -4.44
N LEU A 63 3.87 10.90 -5.06
CA LEU A 63 3.04 10.74 -6.24
C LEU A 63 3.55 11.69 -7.32
N SER A 64 3.77 11.17 -8.52
CA SER A 64 4.10 11.92 -9.73
C SER A 64 3.15 11.55 -10.85
N LEU A 65 2.61 12.56 -11.52
CA LEU A 65 1.64 12.46 -12.59
C LEU A 65 2.19 13.19 -13.81
N ARG A 66 2.06 12.58 -14.99
CA ARG A 66 2.43 13.21 -16.25
C ARG A 66 1.38 12.95 -17.32
N ALA A 67 0.82 14.00 -17.87
CA ALA A 67 -0.08 13.94 -19.01
C ALA A 67 0.61 13.29 -20.23
N SER A 68 -0.11 12.44 -20.94
CA SER A 68 0.45 11.67 -22.06
C SER A 68 0.83 12.56 -23.24
N ASP A 69 0.11 13.66 -23.43
CA ASP A 69 0.40 14.62 -24.49
C ASP A 69 1.50 15.65 -24.12
N GLY A 70 1.95 15.61 -22.85
CA GLY A 70 2.98 16.50 -22.33
C GLY A 70 2.48 17.89 -21.96
N THR A 71 1.17 18.11 -21.90
CA THR A 71 0.52 19.35 -21.47
C THR A 71 -0.57 19.07 -20.44
N LEU A 72 -0.90 20.03 -19.58
CA LEU A 72 -2.01 19.84 -18.66
C LEU A 72 -3.35 19.91 -19.42
N PRO A 73 -4.32 19.03 -19.11
CA PRO A 73 -5.60 19.03 -19.79
C PRO A 73 -6.32 20.36 -19.59
N ALA A 74 -6.91 20.87 -20.66
CA ALA A 74 -7.71 22.09 -20.62
C ALA A 74 -8.95 21.90 -19.72
N GLN A 75 -9.54 23.01 -19.25
CA GLN A 75 -10.73 22.96 -18.40
C GLN A 75 -11.84 22.11 -19.04
N GLY A 76 -12.34 21.15 -18.27
CA GLY A 76 -13.38 20.23 -18.72
C GLY A 76 -12.91 19.10 -19.63
N GLN A 77 -11.60 18.96 -19.82
CA GLN A 77 -11.00 17.85 -20.58
C GLN A 77 -10.38 16.84 -19.62
N CYS A 78 -10.33 15.60 -20.10
CA CYS A 78 -9.63 14.51 -19.49
C CYS A 78 -8.67 13.90 -20.50
N GLU A 79 -7.55 13.40 -20.03
CA GLU A 79 -6.61 12.66 -20.84
C GLU A 79 -5.94 11.54 -20.04
N ASN A 80 -5.28 10.64 -20.75
CA ASN A 80 -4.46 9.62 -20.09
C ASN A 80 -3.22 10.26 -19.46
N ALA A 81 -2.85 9.82 -18.27
CA ALA A 81 -1.63 10.22 -17.61
C ALA A 81 -0.82 9.01 -17.14
N ASP A 82 0.50 9.12 -17.26
CA ASP A 82 1.44 8.24 -16.58
C ASP A 82 1.46 8.58 -15.09
N VAL A 83 1.29 7.56 -14.26
CA VAL A 83 1.19 7.68 -12.80
C VAL A 83 2.30 6.86 -12.17
N SER A 84 3.16 7.52 -11.39
CA SER A 84 4.17 6.87 -10.57
C SER A 84 3.93 7.21 -9.10
N ALA A 85 3.73 6.18 -8.28
CA ALA A 85 3.59 6.32 -6.85
C ALA A 85 4.63 5.46 -6.12
N VAL A 86 5.22 6.04 -5.08
CA VAL A 86 6.21 5.39 -4.22
C VAL A 86 5.71 5.47 -2.79
N LEU A 87 5.23 4.35 -2.26
CA LEU A 87 4.81 4.22 -0.86
C LEU A 87 5.94 3.57 -0.05
N THR A 88 6.53 4.34 0.85
CA THR A 88 7.51 3.86 1.83
C THR A 88 6.81 3.63 3.17
N VAL A 89 6.63 2.37 3.55
CA VAL A 89 5.88 1.99 4.77
C VAL A 89 6.78 1.91 6.00
N SER A 90 8.06 1.62 5.79
CA SER A 90 9.10 1.65 6.82
C SER A 90 10.48 1.87 6.16
N PRO A 91 11.53 2.23 6.93
CA PRO A 91 12.87 2.40 6.35
C PRO A 91 13.35 1.16 5.60
N GLY A 92 13.53 1.28 4.28
CA GLY A 92 13.96 0.19 3.41
C GLY A 92 12.84 -0.71 2.89
N GLU A 93 11.58 -0.41 3.19
CA GLU A 93 10.40 -1.11 2.64
C GLU A 93 9.55 -0.17 1.78
N THR A 94 9.55 -0.42 0.48
CA THR A 94 8.95 0.46 -0.52
C THR A 94 8.14 -0.33 -1.54
N PHE A 95 6.94 0.17 -1.82
CA PHE A 95 6.12 -0.23 -2.97
C PHE A 95 6.18 0.86 -4.04
N THR A 96 6.67 0.49 -5.21
CA THR A 96 6.68 1.35 -6.39
C THR A 96 5.58 0.90 -7.34
N ILE A 97 4.66 1.80 -7.66
CA ILE A 97 3.50 1.55 -8.50
C ILE A 97 3.65 2.43 -9.74
N ASN A 98 3.68 1.81 -10.92
CA ASN A 98 3.68 2.52 -12.20
C ASN A 98 2.47 2.06 -13.00
N THR A 99 1.54 2.98 -13.25
CA THR A 99 0.29 2.69 -13.98
C THR A 99 -0.09 3.86 -14.88
N MET A 100 -1.17 3.68 -15.63
CA MET A 100 -1.83 4.77 -16.33
C MET A 100 -3.16 5.09 -15.63
N GLY A 101 -3.53 6.36 -15.63
CA GLY A 101 -4.79 6.84 -15.12
C GLY A 101 -5.42 7.87 -16.05
N GLU A 102 -6.54 8.42 -15.62
CA GLU A 102 -7.20 9.55 -16.28
C GLU A 102 -6.98 10.80 -15.42
N LEU A 103 -6.35 11.81 -16.02
CA LEU A 103 -6.16 13.14 -15.43
C LEU A 103 -7.19 14.08 -16.05
N CYS A 104 -8.04 14.68 -15.22
CA CYS A 104 -9.11 15.58 -15.63
C CYS A 104 -8.92 16.97 -15.02
N SER A 105 -9.22 18.02 -15.77
CA SER A 105 -9.34 19.37 -15.24
C SER A 105 -10.82 19.73 -15.04
N HIS A 106 -11.20 20.11 -13.82
CA HIS A 106 -12.58 20.46 -13.48
C HIS A 106 -13.05 21.71 -14.24
N PHE A 107 -14.32 21.70 -14.70
CA PHE A 107 -14.91 22.78 -15.51
C PHE A 107 -15.01 24.14 -14.80
N ILE A 108 -15.10 24.17 -13.47
CA ILE A 108 -15.47 25.38 -12.72
C ILE A 108 -14.24 26.17 -12.29
N ASP A 109 -13.17 25.50 -11.89
CA ASP A 109 -11.96 26.10 -11.32
C ASP A 109 -10.66 25.61 -11.99
N GLY A 110 -10.77 24.73 -12.99
CA GLY A 110 -9.62 24.13 -13.67
C GLY A 110 -8.79 23.21 -12.80
N THR A 111 -9.29 22.83 -11.62
CA THR A 111 -8.51 22.02 -10.70
C THR A 111 -8.30 20.61 -11.24
N PRO A 112 -7.08 20.05 -11.13
CA PRO A 112 -6.79 18.71 -11.58
C PRO A 112 -7.34 17.64 -10.61
N SER A 113 -7.89 16.57 -11.16
CA SER A 113 -8.20 15.33 -10.47
C SER A 113 -7.65 14.14 -11.25
N LEU A 114 -7.28 13.08 -10.54
CA LEU A 114 -6.80 11.84 -11.12
C LEU A 114 -7.58 10.67 -10.54
N ASN A 115 -7.94 9.73 -11.40
CA ASN A 115 -8.27 8.38 -10.99
C ASN A 115 -7.43 7.37 -11.78
N ALA A 116 -6.71 6.51 -11.09
CA ALA A 116 -5.94 5.43 -11.70
C ALA A 116 -6.18 4.12 -10.98
N TYR A 117 -6.25 3.04 -11.75
CA TYR A 117 -6.32 1.68 -11.23
C TYR A 117 -5.04 0.95 -11.59
N PHE A 118 -4.60 0.04 -10.73
CA PHE A 118 -3.43 -0.78 -10.98
C PHE A 118 -3.68 -2.21 -10.52
N GLY A 119 -3.04 -3.16 -11.18
CA GLY A 119 -2.99 -4.55 -10.76
C GLY A 119 -1.66 -4.91 -10.12
N ALA A 120 -1.55 -6.13 -9.61
CA ALA A 120 -0.33 -6.64 -8.99
C ALA A 120 0.93 -6.55 -9.89
N LYS A 121 0.76 -6.58 -11.22
CA LYS A 121 1.88 -6.53 -12.19
C LYS A 121 2.52 -5.15 -12.31
N GLN A 122 1.79 -4.11 -11.94
CA GLN A 122 2.22 -2.72 -11.96
C GLN A 122 2.96 -2.32 -10.67
N VAL A 123 3.05 -3.23 -9.70
CA VAL A 123 3.64 -2.98 -8.39
C VAL A 123 4.96 -3.74 -8.26
N SER A 124 6.01 -3.02 -7.91
CA SER A 124 7.30 -3.57 -7.50
C SER A 124 7.51 -3.34 -6.02
N TYR A 125 7.92 -4.38 -5.29
CA TYR A 125 8.26 -4.27 -3.87
C TYR A 125 9.76 -4.43 -3.65
N SER A 126 10.32 -3.57 -2.81
CA SER A 126 11.69 -3.68 -2.29
C SER A 126 11.64 -3.67 -0.77
N GLY A 127 12.24 -4.67 -0.12
CA GLY A 127 12.34 -4.72 1.34
C GLY A 127 12.71 -6.08 1.89
N SER A 128 12.54 -6.23 3.20
CA SER A 128 12.97 -7.41 3.96
C SER A 128 12.05 -8.63 3.71
N HIS A 129 10.74 -8.39 3.61
CA HIS A 129 9.72 -9.40 3.36
C HIS A 129 9.74 -9.96 1.93
N LYS A 130 10.48 -11.04 1.68
CA LYS A 130 10.60 -11.66 0.34
C LYS A 130 9.29 -12.17 -0.26
N ARG A 131 8.26 -12.35 0.56
CA ARG A 131 6.93 -12.83 0.15
C ARG A 131 5.86 -11.76 0.12
N ALA A 132 6.23 -10.49 0.31
CA ALA A 132 5.29 -9.38 0.15
C ALA A 132 4.62 -9.45 -1.23
N ARG A 133 3.30 -9.42 -1.25
CA ARG A 133 2.45 -9.37 -2.44
C ARG A 133 1.46 -8.23 -2.29
N VAL A 134 1.17 -7.56 -3.38
CA VAL A 134 0.15 -6.52 -3.45
C VAL A 134 -0.92 -6.98 -4.42
N THR A 135 -2.19 -6.75 -4.08
CA THR A 135 -3.32 -7.00 -4.98
C THR A 135 -3.62 -5.78 -5.85
N ASP A 136 -4.70 -5.84 -6.61
CA ASP A 136 -5.22 -4.68 -7.33
C ASP A 136 -5.56 -3.55 -6.36
N GLY A 137 -5.47 -2.31 -6.85
CA GLY A 137 -5.65 -1.11 -6.06
C GLY A 137 -5.96 0.12 -6.92
N SER A 138 -6.02 1.28 -6.26
CA SER A 138 -6.35 2.56 -6.89
C SER A 138 -5.49 3.70 -6.36
N ILE A 139 -5.19 4.65 -7.22
CA ILE A 139 -4.53 5.92 -6.89
C ILE A 139 -5.52 7.03 -7.21
N GLY A 140 -5.75 7.91 -6.24
CA GLY A 140 -6.58 9.09 -6.41
C GLY A 140 -5.78 10.34 -6.11
N PHE A 141 -6.05 11.40 -6.87
CA PHE A 141 -5.58 12.74 -6.55
C PHE A 141 -6.71 13.74 -6.78
N SER A 142 -6.84 14.68 -5.86
CA SER A 142 -7.75 15.81 -6.01
C SER A 142 -7.08 17.06 -5.49
N ASN A 143 -6.99 18.08 -6.33
CA ASN A 143 -6.59 19.42 -5.91
C ASN A 143 -7.84 20.29 -5.77
N GLY A 144 -7.98 21.03 -4.67
CA GLY A 144 -9.10 21.93 -4.45
C GLY A 144 -8.67 23.19 -3.70
N PHE A 145 -9.61 24.11 -3.52
CA PHE A 145 -9.36 25.39 -2.84
C PHE A 145 -8.80 25.23 -1.41
N LEU A 146 -9.10 24.11 -0.75
CA LEU A 146 -8.68 23.81 0.62
C LEU A 146 -7.35 23.05 0.71
N GLY A 147 -6.72 22.72 -0.41
CA GLY A 147 -5.50 21.92 -0.47
C GLY A 147 -5.59 20.77 -1.47
N ALA A 148 -4.50 20.02 -1.61
CA ALA A 148 -4.45 18.84 -2.48
C ALA A 148 -4.30 17.57 -1.66
N LEU A 149 -5.05 16.55 -2.07
CA LEU A 149 -5.10 15.26 -1.41
C LEU A 149 -4.67 14.18 -2.39
N GLY A 150 -3.65 13.42 -2.01
CA GLY A 150 -3.26 12.19 -2.67
C GLY A 150 -3.71 10.99 -1.84
N GLN A 151 -4.21 9.96 -2.50
CA GLN A 151 -4.54 8.69 -1.85
C GLN A 151 -4.02 7.50 -2.66
N VAL A 152 -3.47 6.50 -1.97
CA VAL A 152 -3.21 5.17 -2.52
C VAL A 152 -3.99 4.15 -1.70
N GLY A 153 -4.80 3.36 -2.40
CA GLY A 153 -5.57 2.24 -1.87
C GLY A 153 -4.97 0.92 -2.35
N LEU A 154 -4.46 0.07 -1.44
CA LEU A 154 -3.95 -1.26 -1.79
C LEU A 154 -4.09 -2.26 -0.65
N THR A 155 -4.05 -3.54 -1.00
CA THR A 155 -3.92 -4.63 -0.01
C THR A 155 -2.54 -5.26 -0.09
N VAL A 156 -1.83 -5.30 1.03
CA VAL A 156 -0.54 -6.01 1.15
C VAL A 156 -0.74 -7.34 1.88
N ARG A 157 -0.12 -8.39 1.36
CA ARG A 157 0.11 -9.68 2.02
C ARG A 157 1.59 -9.85 2.28
N TRP A 158 1.99 -10.00 3.54
CA TRP A 158 3.40 -10.17 3.94
C TRP A 158 3.88 -11.62 3.83
#